data_AF-A0A935ZNN6-F1
#
_entry.id   AF-A0A935ZNN6-F1
#
_cell.length_a   1.000
_cell.length_b   1.000
_cell.length_c   1.000
_cell.angle_alpha   90.00
_cell.angle_beta   90.00
_cell.angle_gamma   90.00
#
_symmetry.space_group_name_H-M   'P 1'
#
loop_
_entity.id
_entity.type
_entity.pdbx_description
1 polymer ?
#
loop_
_entity_poly.entity_id
_entity_poly.type
_entity_poly.pdbx_seq_one_letter_code
_entity_poly.pdbx_strand_id
1 'polypeptide(L)'
;MPSSSADLHPTTGARFVCLRTATEPLTYAVEVWLPAPTRLQTVLSWDAAGHTSFAPALDDAWAQAELVKLARVLHRDARERLTRWRGRDER
;
A
#
# COMPACT_ATOMS: atom_id res chain seq x y z
N MET A 1 -8.34 6.22 24.49
CA MET A 1 -7.16 5.41 24.18
C MET A 1 -6.45 6.05 23.00
N PRO A 2 -5.34 6.79 23.18
CA PRO A 2 -4.69 7.43 22.04
C PRO A 2 -3.99 6.34 21.23
N SER A 3 -4.46 6.11 20.00
CA SER A 3 -3.72 5.35 18.98
C SER A 3 -2.49 6.20 18.66
N SER A 4 -1.36 5.95 19.32
CA SER A 4 -0.16 6.74 19.14
C SER A 4 0.34 6.55 17.71
N SER A 5 0.34 7.62 16.91
CA SER A 5 0.86 7.62 15.54
C SER A 5 2.33 7.19 15.45
N ALA A 6 3.06 7.18 16.58
CA ALA A 6 4.43 6.69 16.67
C ALA A 6 4.56 5.19 16.30
N ASP A 7 3.53 4.37 16.53
CA ASP A 7 3.53 2.94 16.14
C ASP A 7 3.22 2.71 14.64
N LEU A 8 2.84 3.77 13.92
CA LEU A 8 2.48 3.68 12.50
C LEU A 8 3.69 3.84 11.58
N HIS A 9 4.66 4.67 11.97
CA HIS A 9 5.83 4.97 11.16
C HIS A 9 7.00 4.05 11.53
N PRO A 10 7.51 3.24 10.60
CA PRO A 10 8.71 2.46 10.85
C PRO A 10 9.94 3.35 11.01
N THR A 11 10.97 2.86 11.71
CA THR A 11 12.31 3.49 11.71
C THR A 11 13.02 3.34 10.36
N THR A 12 12.79 2.24 9.63
CA THR A 12 13.35 1.97 8.29
C THR A 12 12.32 1.27 7.39
N GLY A 13 12.40 1.47 6.08
CA GLY A 13 11.46 0.85 5.14
C GLY A 13 10.07 1.47 5.17
N ALA A 14 9.01 0.65 5.08
CA ALA A 14 7.63 1.14 5.10
C ALA A 14 6.62 0.10 5.60
N ARG A 15 5.50 0.62 6.11
CA ARG A 15 4.30 -0.17 6.43
C ARG A 15 3.21 0.13 5.40
N PHE A 16 2.77 -0.90 4.71
CA PHE A 16 1.68 -0.86 3.73
C PHE A 16 0.41 -1.40 4.37
N VAL A 17 -0.68 -0.66 4.24
CA VAL A 17 -2.03 -1.07 4.65
C VAL A 17 -2.94 -0.94 3.43
N CYS A 18 -3.46 -2.05 2.94
CA CYS A 18 -4.46 -2.10 1.87
C CYS A 18 -5.78 -2.56 2.47
N LEU A 19 -6.83 -1.76 2.32
CA LEU A 19 -8.19 -2.08 2.76
C LEU A 19 -9.09 -2.13 1.53
N ARG A 20 -9.75 -3.27 1.30
CA ARG A 20 -10.65 -3.43 0.17
C ARG A 20 -11.87 -2.54 0.37
N THR A 21 -12.19 -1.74 -0.65
CA THR A 21 -13.34 -0.83 -0.66
C THR A 21 -14.43 -1.29 -1.63
N ALA A 22 -14.09 -2.07 -2.65
CA ALA A 22 -15.04 -2.67 -3.58
C ALA A 22 -14.54 -4.02 -4.09
N THR A 23 -15.47 -4.91 -4.45
CA THR A 23 -15.18 -6.23 -5.04
C THR A 23 -15.29 -6.23 -6.56
N GLU A 24 -16.08 -5.34 -7.15
CA GLU A 24 -16.31 -5.29 -8.60
C GLU A 24 -16.55 -3.82 -9.05
N PRO A 25 -15.55 -3.15 -9.65
CA PRO A 25 -14.18 -3.62 -9.82
C PRO A 25 -13.44 -3.73 -8.48
N LEU A 26 -12.52 -4.70 -8.39
CA LEU A 26 -11.71 -4.91 -7.19
C LEU A 26 -10.89 -3.64 -6.90
N THR A 27 -11.12 -3.04 -5.73
CA THR A 27 -10.53 -1.73 -5.37
C THR A 27 -10.07 -1.74 -3.92
N TYR A 28 -8.93 -1.11 -3.65
CA TYR A 28 -8.37 -0.94 -2.32
C TYR A 28 -8.00 0.52 -2.05
N ALA A 29 -8.37 1.01 -0.87
CA ALA A 29 -7.71 2.17 -0.28
C ALA A 29 -6.37 1.73 0.31
N VAL A 30 -5.30 2.46 -0.01
CA VAL A 30 -3.94 2.12 0.41
C VAL A 30 -3.34 3.28 1.19
N GLU A 31 -2.78 2.95 2.35
CA GLU A 31 -1.93 3.85 3.12
C GLU A 31 -0.51 3.26 3.22
N VAL A 32 0.49 4.07 2.95
CA VAL A 32 1.90 3.73 3.10
C VAL A 32 2.53 4.67 4.11
N TRP A 33 2.99 4.11 5.22
CA TRP A 33 3.69 4.83 6.26
C TRP A 33 5.19 4.62 6.06
N LEU A 34 5.87 5.67 5.65
CA LEU A 34 7.33 5.75 5.54
C LEU A 34 7.93 6.19 6.88
N PRO A 35 9.27 6.22 7.04
CA PRO A 35 9.88 6.78 8.23
C PRO A 35 9.42 8.23 8.43
N ALA A 36 9.15 8.56 9.69
CA ALA A 36 8.36 9.75 10.04
C ALA A 36 8.95 11.05 9.45
N PRO A 37 8.08 12.00 9.03
CA PRO A 37 6.62 12.01 9.18
C PRO A 37 5.83 11.57 7.93
N THR A 38 6.47 10.94 6.94
CA THR A 38 5.86 10.81 5.62
C THR A 38 4.81 9.70 5.57
N ARG A 39 3.60 10.06 5.13
CA ARG A 39 2.50 9.15 4.80
C ARG A 39 2.04 9.40 3.38
N LEU A 40 1.93 8.33 2.60
CA LEU A 40 1.37 8.35 1.27
C LEU A 40 0.02 7.64 1.26
N GLN A 41 -0.91 8.12 0.43
CA GLN A 41 -2.24 7.54 0.28
C GLN A 41 -2.56 7.41 -1.21
N THR A 42 -3.16 6.29 -1.59
CA THR A 42 -3.58 6.03 -2.97
C THR A 42 -4.77 5.07 -3.02
N VAL A 43 -5.44 5.02 -4.16
CA VAL A 43 -6.38 3.97 -4.51
C VAL A 43 -5.72 3.00 -5.47
N LEU A 44 -5.71 1.72 -5.13
CA LEU A 44 -5.28 0.63 -6.01
C LEU A 44 -6.51 -0.02 -6.66
N SER A 45 -6.50 -0.13 -7.98
CA SER A 45 -7.49 -0.89 -8.76
C SER A 45 -6.82 -1.61 -9.94
N TRP A 46 -7.59 -2.47 -10.60
CA TRP A 46 -7.19 -3.17 -11.82
C TRP A 46 -8.12 -2.81 -12.97
N ASP A 47 -7.56 -2.65 -14.17
CA ASP A 47 -8.36 -2.55 -15.39
C ASP A 47 -8.85 -3.93 -15.85
N ALA A 48 -9.65 -3.97 -16.93
CA ALA A 48 -10.15 -5.21 -17.51
C ALA A 48 -9.05 -6.13 -18.06
N ALA A 49 -7.84 -5.61 -18.32
CA ALA A 49 -6.68 -6.39 -18.75
C ALA A 49 -5.84 -6.89 -17.56
N GLY A 50 -6.21 -6.55 -16.31
CA GLY A 50 -5.50 -6.92 -15.10
C GLY A 50 -4.28 -6.02 -14.79
N HIS A 51 -4.15 -4.86 -15.43
CA HIS A 51 -3.11 -3.89 -15.10
C HIS A 51 -3.48 -3.09 -13.86
N THR A 52 -2.50 -2.91 -12.97
CA THR A 52 -2.66 -2.13 -11.75
C THR A 52 -2.60 -0.64 -12.03
N SER A 53 -3.55 0.11 -11.46
CA SER A 53 -3.52 1.57 -11.45
C SER A 53 -3.51 2.11 -10.01
N PHE A 54 -2.87 3.28 -9.84
CA PHE A 54 -2.73 3.97 -8.56
C PHE A 54 -3.17 5.43 -8.71
N ALA A 55 -4.16 5.86 -7.93
CA ALA A 55 -4.69 7.22 -8.00
C ALA A 55 -4.84 7.84 -6.60
N PRO A 56 -4.08 8.89 -6.24
CA PRO A 56 -2.94 9.43 -7.00
C PRO A 56 -1.78 8.42 -7.11
N ALA A 57 -0.85 8.64 -8.04
CA ALA A 57 0.41 7.91 -8.03
C ALA A 57 1.19 8.22 -6.73
N LEU A 58 1.99 7.27 -6.25
CA LEU A 58 2.83 7.49 -5.06
C LEU A 58 4.09 8.28 -5.47
N ASP A 59 4.42 9.31 -4.69
CA ASP A 59 5.60 10.16 -4.92
C ASP A 59 6.93 9.48 -4.55
N ASP A 60 6.91 8.25 -4.01
CA ASP A 60 8.11 7.44 -3.74
C ASP A 60 8.13 6.21 -4.67
N ALA A 61 9.11 6.18 -5.56
CA ALA A 61 9.24 5.13 -6.58
C ALA A 61 9.51 3.73 -6.00
N TRP A 62 10.21 3.64 -4.86
CA TRP A 62 10.45 2.36 -4.20
C TRP A 62 9.15 1.84 -3.58
N ALA A 63 8.38 2.70 -2.90
CA ALA A 63 7.09 2.36 -2.33
C ALA A 63 6.09 1.96 -3.43
N GLN A 64 6.09 2.66 -4.57
CA GLN A 64 5.30 2.29 -5.74
C GLN A 64 5.67 0.89 -6.24
N ALA A 65 6.95 0.59 -6.41
CA ALA A 65 7.40 -0.73 -6.86
C ALA A 65 7.02 -1.86 -5.88
N GLU A 66 7.13 -1.63 -4.57
CA GLU A 66 6.66 -2.57 -3.55
C GLU A 66 5.14 -2.75 -3.58
N LEU A 67 4.39 -1.68 -3.78
CA LEU A 67 2.94 -1.74 -3.86
C LEU A 67 2.46 -2.53 -5.09
N VAL A 68 3.15 -2.42 -6.24
CA VAL A 68 2.90 -3.27 -7.42
C VAL A 68 3.05 -4.76 -7.09
N LYS A 69 4.05 -5.14 -6.28
CA LYS A 69 4.22 -6.54 -5.85
C LYS A 69 3.07 -6.99 -4.96
N LEU A 70 2.63 -6.14 -4.03
CA LEU A 70 1.47 -6.43 -3.17
C LEU A 70 0.17 -6.52 -3.96
N ALA A 71 0.01 -5.69 -5.00
CA ALA A 71 -1.14 -5.74 -5.88
C ALA A 71 -1.27 -7.10 -6.58
N ARG A 72 -0.16 -7.72 -7.03
CA ARG A 72 -0.20 -9.10 -7.58
C ARG A 72 -0.72 -10.12 -6.58
N VAL A 73 -0.39 -9.97 -5.30
CA VAL A 73 -0.90 -10.84 -4.23
C VAL A 73 -2.40 -10.62 -4.03
N LEU A 74 -2.84 -9.36 -3.95
CA LEU A 74 -4.24 -8.99 -3.74
C LEU A 74 -5.15 -9.35 -4.91
N HIS A 75 -4.64 -9.31 -6.14
CA HIS A 75 -5.36 -9.73 -7.32
C HIS A 75 -5.59 -11.25 -7.35
N ARG A 76 -4.61 -12.02 -6.85
CA ARG A 76 -4.71 -13.49 -6.74
C ARG A 76 -5.56 -13.93 -5.55
N ASP A 77 -5.44 -13.23 -4.42
CA ASP A 77 -6.13 -13.51 -3.17
C ASP A 77 -6.70 -12.20 -2.64
N ALA A 78 -7.94 -11.93 -3.05
CA ALA A 78 -8.66 -10.73 -2.65
C ALA A 78 -9.05 -10.85 -1.18
N ARG A 79 -8.15 -10.45 -0.29
CA ARG A 79 -8.40 -10.33 1.15
C ARG A 79 -9.09 -9.01 1.44
N GLU A 80 -9.91 -8.96 2.48
CA GLU A 80 -10.54 -7.72 2.92
C GLU A 80 -9.49 -6.67 3.37
N ARG A 81 -8.42 -7.13 4.02
CA ARG A 81 -7.33 -6.28 4.48
C ARG A 81 -5.98 -6.98 4.35
N LEU A 82 -4.96 -6.24 3.93
CA LEU A 82 -3.57 -6.66 3.91
C LEU A 82 -2.71 -5.62 4.62
N THR A 83 -1.96 -6.04 5.64
CA THR A 83 -0.93 -5.21 6.27
C THR A 83 0.43 -5.88 6.09
N ARG A 84 1.41 -5.16 5.55
CA ARG A 84 2.77 -5.68 5.30
C ARG A 84 3.83 -4.64 5.64
N TRP A 85 4.91 -5.11 6.27
CA TRP A 85 6.13 -4.34 6.47
C TRP A 85 7.14 -4.74 5.40
N ARG A 86 7.83 -3.76 4.81
CA ARG A 86 8.89 -3.97 3.82
C ARG A 86 10.11 -3.15 4.22
N GLY A 87 11.28 -3.76 4.20
CA GLY A 87 12.55 -3.05 4.36
C GLY A 87 12.94 -2.33 3.07
N ARG A 88 13.55 -1.16 3.21
CA ARG A 88 14.23 -0.46 2.11
C ARG A 88 15.71 -0.76 2.31
N ASP A 89 16.26 -1.65 1.50
CA ASP A 89 17.70 -1.92 1.56
C ASP A 89 18.43 -0.68 1.04
N GLU A 90 19.13 0.00 1.95
CA GLU A 90 20.12 1.02 1.60
C GLU A 90 21.39 0.27 1.18
N ARG A 91 21.51 -0.06 -0.12
CA ARG A 91 22.80 -0.44 -0.72
C ARG A 91 23.30 0.67 -1.62
#